data_AF-A0A3S5DG95-F1
#
_entry.id   AF-A0A3S5DG95-F1
#
_cell.length_a   1.000
_cell.length_b   1.000
_cell.length_c   1.000
_cell.angle_alpha   90.00
_cell.angle_beta   90.00
_cell.angle_gamma   90.00
#
_symmetry.space_group_name_H-M   'P 1'
#
loop_
_entity.id
_entity.type
_entity.pdbx_description
1 polymer ?
#
loop_
_entity_poly.entity_id
_entity_poly.type
_entity_poly.pdbx_seq_one_letter_code
_entity_poly.pdbx_strand_id
1 'polypeptide(L)'
;MKTRYLHQKLMALLLATSLLPAVASASQTLTYSDHEPLGGMRTRFINDVFFPAIEKESQGRLKIDAHWGGELNTSYEALSKVSKGDVDMATVVPEYNADQLPLHQIFKSFPVGPTGAQQVAFFRHVYADVPAFPAELKKNNVVSVFLETGYPLAFFSSKTMPDLGKIKGGTWRSASFWHRDFCKTLAQRR
;
A
#
# COMPACT_ATOMS: atom_id res chain seq x y z
N MET A 1 -59.66 -35.39 7.86
CA MET A 1 -59.64 -34.54 6.64
C MET A 1 -59.10 -33.12 6.85
N LYS A 2 -59.31 -32.46 8.01
CA LYS A 2 -58.84 -31.08 8.28
C LYS A 2 -57.32 -30.93 8.49
N THR A 3 -56.64 -31.94 9.01
CA THR A 3 -55.20 -31.89 9.35
C THR A 3 -54.29 -31.90 8.12
N ARG A 4 -54.69 -32.60 7.05
CA ARG A 4 -53.91 -32.73 5.79
C ARG A 4 -53.84 -31.41 5.01
N TYR A 5 -54.92 -30.62 5.07
CA TYR A 5 -55.00 -29.27 4.48
C TYR A 5 -54.14 -28.23 5.20
N LEU A 6 -53.91 -28.38 6.52
CA LEU A 6 -53.09 -27.46 7.30
C LEU A 6 -51.60 -27.65 7.03
N HIS A 7 -51.16 -28.89 6.82
CA HIS A 7 -49.76 -29.23 6.49
C HIS A 7 -49.38 -28.77 5.07
N GLN A 8 -50.32 -28.84 4.12
CA GLN A 8 -50.12 -28.32 2.76
C GLN A 8 -49.98 -26.79 2.73
N LYS A 9 -50.70 -26.05 3.58
CA LYS A 9 -50.57 -24.59 3.67
C LYS A 9 -49.29 -24.15 4.40
N LEU A 10 -48.83 -24.89 5.42
CA LEU A 10 -47.55 -24.59 6.10
C LEU A 10 -46.33 -24.90 5.20
N MET A 11 -46.35 -25.97 4.42
CA MET A 11 -45.28 -26.27 3.45
C MET A 11 -45.20 -25.24 2.32
N ALA A 12 -46.33 -24.69 1.87
CA ALA A 12 -46.35 -23.63 0.87
C ALA A 12 -45.83 -22.28 1.42
N LEU A 13 -45.98 -22.02 2.73
CA LEU A 13 -45.49 -20.79 3.36
C LEU A 13 -43.99 -20.86 3.68
N LEU A 14 -43.45 -22.04 3.96
CA LEU A 14 -42.01 -22.27 4.17
C LEU A 14 -41.18 -22.26 2.89
N LEU A 15 -41.80 -22.50 1.72
CA LEU A 15 -41.11 -22.43 0.42
C LEU A 15 -41.02 -21.01 -0.15
N ALA A 16 -41.78 -20.06 0.39
CA ALA A 16 -41.83 -18.68 -0.11
C ALA A 16 -40.78 -17.76 0.55
N THR A 17 -40.14 -18.17 1.64
CA THR A 17 -39.16 -17.36 2.38
C THR A 17 -37.70 -17.63 2.03
N SER A 18 -37.40 -18.59 1.14
CA SER A 18 -36.02 -18.98 0.80
C SER A 18 -35.46 -18.35 -0.49
N LEU A 19 -36.20 -17.45 -1.12
CA LEU A 19 -35.73 -16.70 -2.30
C LEU A 19 -35.60 -15.21 -1.94
N LEU A 20 -34.77 -14.90 -0.94
CA LEU A 20 -34.08 -13.62 -1.00
C LEU A 20 -33.18 -13.73 -2.23
N PRO A 21 -33.38 -12.92 -3.30
CA PRO A 21 -32.40 -12.88 -4.35
C PRO A 21 -31.08 -12.50 -3.66
N ALA A 22 -30.09 -13.39 -3.72
CA ALA A 22 -28.73 -12.97 -3.52
C ALA A 22 -28.56 -11.83 -4.52
N VAL A 23 -28.51 -10.59 -4.02
CA VAL A 23 -28.25 -9.42 -4.86
C VAL A 23 -26.87 -9.70 -5.42
N ALA A 24 -26.82 -10.24 -6.64
CA ALA A 24 -25.61 -10.46 -7.39
C ALA A 24 -25.07 -9.07 -7.66
N SER A 25 -24.28 -8.56 -6.71
CA SER A 25 -23.56 -7.32 -6.88
C SER A 25 -22.60 -7.53 -8.03
N ALA A 26 -22.65 -6.64 -9.02
CA ALA A 26 -21.77 -6.71 -10.17
C ALA A 26 -20.32 -6.77 -9.67
N SER A 27 -19.56 -7.75 -10.17
CA SER A 27 -18.13 -7.84 -9.92
C SER A 27 -17.44 -6.68 -10.61
N GLN A 28 -16.69 -5.88 -9.86
CA GLN A 28 -15.77 -4.87 -10.39
C GLN A 28 -14.36 -5.45 -10.35
N THR A 29 -13.63 -5.31 -11.45
CA THR A 29 -12.20 -5.59 -11.52
C THR A 29 -11.45 -4.27 -11.35
N LEU A 30 -10.58 -4.20 -10.34
CA LEU A 30 -9.73 -3.06 -10.06
C LEU A 30 -8.35 -3.29 -10.68
N THR A 31 -7.85 -2.31 -11.42
CA THR A 31 -6.49 -2.33 -11.97
C THR A 31 -5.50 -1.96 -10.88
N TYR A 32 -4.58 -2.88 -10.58
CA TYR A 32 -3.46 -2.67 -9.66
C TYR A 32 -2.15 -2.53 -10.43
N SER A 33 -1.29 -1.60 -10.01
CA SER A 33 0.05 -1.46 -10.56
C SER A 33 1.18 -1.49 -9.52
N ASP A 34 2.29 -2.11 -9.91
CA ASP A 34 3.53 -2.10 -9.16
C ASP A 34 4.75 -1.95 -10.07
N HIS A 35 5.73 -1.18 -9.59
CA HIS A 35 6.99 -0.99 -10.29
C HIS A 35 7.96 -2.16 -10.06
N GLU A 36 7.77 -2.95 -9.00
CA GLU A 36 8.56 -4.16 -8.76
C GLU A 36 8.00 -5.35 -9.55
N PRO A 37 8.88 -6.26 -10.03
CA PRO A 37 8.43 -7.51 -10.63
C PRO A 37 7.78 -8.45 -9.60
N LEU A 38 6.86 -9.27 -10.06
CA LEU A 38 6.31 -10.35 -9.26
C LEU A 38 7.41 -11.38 -8.93
N GLY A 39 7.53 -11.76 -7.66
CA GLY A 39 8.44 -12.83 -7.23
C GLY A 39 9.19 -12.55 -5.94
N GLY A 40 9.28 -11.29 -5.52
CA GLY A 40 9.81 -10.91 -4.20
C GLY A 40 8.80 -11.20 -3.07
N MET A 41 9.24 -11.16 -1.81
CA MET A 41 8.34 -11.42 -0.67
C MET A 41 7.13 -10.49 -0.65
N ARG A 42 7.34 -9.18 -0.88
CA ARG A 42 6.29 -8.15 -0.89
C ARG A 42 5.27 -8.40 -2.00
N THR A 43 5.73 -8.53 -3.25
CA THR A 43 4.84 -8.74 -4.40
C THR A 43 4.12 -10.09 -4.34
N ARG A 44 4.75 -11.15 -3.81
CA ARG A 44 4.07 -12.43 -3.53
C ARG A 44 3.02 -12.29 -2.43
N PHE A 45 3.31 -11.60 -1.33
CA PHE A 45 2.32 -11.40 -0.27
C PHE A 45 1.10 -10.65 -0.79
N ILE A 46 1.31 -9.59 -1.57
CA ILE A 46 0.23 -8.84 -2.21
C ILE A 46 -0.61 -9.78 -3.11
N ASN A 47 0.06 -10.54 -3.99
CA ASN A 47 -0.61 -11.40 -4.96
C ASN A 47 -1.32 -12.61 -4.33
N ASP A 48 -0.67 -13.29 -3.39
CA ASP A 48 -1.09 -14.61 -2.89
C ASP A 48 -1.93 -14.51 -1.62
N VAL A 49 -1.90 -13.36 -0.93
CA VAL A 49 -2.62 -13.14 0.34
C VAL A 49 -3.56 -11.96 0.26
N PHE A 50 -3.06 -10.77 -0.12
CA PHE A 50 -3.87 -9.56 -0.07
C PHE A 50 -4.99 -9.54 -1.11
N PHE A 51 -4.71 -9.82 -2.39
CA PHE A 51 -5.75 -9.84 -3.42
C PHE A 51 -6.82 -10.93 -3.19
N PRO A 52 -6.47 -12.18 -2.81
CA PRO A 52 -7.47 -13.17 -2.43
C PRO A 52 -8.29 -12.77 -1.21
N ALA A 53 -7.70 -12.06 -0.25
CA ALA A 53 -8.44 -11.53 0.90
C ALA A 53 -9.46 -10.47 0.45
N ILE A 54 -9.10 -9.55 -0.46
CA ILE A 54 -10.04 -8.57 -1.03
C ILE A 54 -11.21 -9.29 -1.72
N GLU A 55 -10.94 -10.28 -2.57
CA GLU A 55 -12.01 -11.02 -3.25
C GLU A 55 -12.90 -11.76 -2.25
N LYS A 56 -12.31 -12.44 -1.27
CA LYS A 56 -13.04 -13.18 -0.24
C LYS A 56 -13.89 -12.28 0.64
N GLU A 57 -13.33 -11.21 1.20
CA GLU A 57 -14.03 -10.29 2.10
C GLU A 57 -15.09 -9.47 1.38
N SER A 58 -14.86 -9.16 0.09
CA SER A 58 -15.87 -8.53 -0.75
C SER A 58 -16.96 -9.49 -1.24
N GLN A 59 -16.88 -10.79 -0.93
CA GLN A 59 -17.77 -11.84 -1.45
C GLN A 59 -17.80 -11.88 -2.98
N GLY A 60 -16.64 -11.72 -3.61
CA GLY A 60 -16.46 -11.73 -5.07
C GLY A 60 -16.85 -10.45 -5.79
N ARG A 61 -17.26 -9.39 -5.05
CA ARG A 61 -17.62 -8.09 -5.64
C ARG A 61 -16.42 -7.33 -6.19
N LEU A 62 -15.24 -7.57 -5.63
CA LEU A 62 -13.99 -6.94 -6.05
C LEU A 62 -13.01 -8.01 -6.47
N LYS A 63 -12.42 -7.83 -7.64
CA LYS A 63 -11.30 -8.63 -8.16
C LYS A 63 -10.17 -7.69 -8.53
N ILE A 64 -8.95 -8.20 -8.55
CA ILE A 64 -7.77 -7.41 -8.89
C ILE A 64 -7.17 -7.92 -10.19
N ASP A 65 -6.96 -7.01 -11.14
CA ASP A 65 -6.13 -7.24 -12.33
C ASP A 65 -4.77 -6.56 -12.09
N ALA A 66 -3.72 -7.37 -11.94
CA ALA A 66 -2.44 -6.92 -11.40
C ALA A 66 -1.36 -6.83 -12.48
N HIS A 67 -0.80 -5.63 -12.63
CA HIS A 67 0.30 -5.33 -13.55
C HIS A 67 1.59 -5.07 -12.77
N TRP A 68 2.64 -5.78 -13.14
CA TRP A 68 3.90 -5.83 -12.38
C TRP A 68 5.07 -5.30 -13.19
N GLY A 69 6.21 -5.06 -12.53
CA GLY A 69 7.47 -4.71 -13.20
C GLY A 69 7.42 -3.36 -13.94
N GLY A 70 6.52 -2.47 -13.53
CA GLY A 70 6.37 -1.15 -14.12
C GLY A 70 5.67 -1.11 -15.47
N GLU A 71 4.89 -2.14 -15.82
CA GLU A 71 4.12 -2.22 -17.07
C GLU A 71 3.22 -1.00 -17.30
N LEU A 72 2.52 -0.53 -16.25
CA LEU A 72 1.60 0.62 -16.33
C LEU A 72 2.20 1.93 -15.84
N ASN A 73 3.18 1.88 -14.94
CA ASN A 73 3.85 3.07 -14.42
C ASN A 73 5.17 2.76 -13.72
N THR A 74 6.08 3.73 -13.74
CA THR A 74 7.27 3.71 -12.88
C THR A 74 6.91 4.00 -11.42
N SER A 75 7.89 3.83 -10.52
CA SER A 75 7.76 4.18 -9.10
C SER A 75 7.48 5.67 -8.86
N TYR A 76 7.96 6.55 -9.76
CA TYR A 76 7.79 8.00 -9.64
C TYR A 76 6.40 8.48 -10.09
N GLU A 77 5.78 7.73 -11.00
CA GLU A 77 4.47 8.08 -11.60
C GLU A 77 3.30 7.48 -10.82
N ALA A 78 3.55 6.46 -9.98
CA ALA A 78 2.54 5.68 -9.28
C ALA A 78 1.49 6.57 -8.59
N LEU A 79 1.91 7.56 -7.78
CA LEU A 79 0.99 8.47 -7.10
C LEU A 79 0.10 9.23 -8.08
N SER A 80 0.68 9.80 -9.15
CA SER A 80 -0.09 10.58 -10.11
C SER A 80 -1.09 9.70 -10.86
N LYS A 81 -0.75 8.44 -11.14
CA LYS A 81 -1.60 7.52 -11.88
C LYS A 81 -2.83 7.12 -11.08
N VAL A 82 -2.64 6.68 -9.84
CA VAL A 82 -3.76 6.34 -8.95
C VAL A 82 -4.58 7.59 -8.57
N SER A 83 -3.93 8.74 -8.37
CA SER A 83 -4.60 10.02 -8.07
C SER A 83 -5.57 10.46 -9.18
N LYS A 84 -5.21 10.21 -10.45
CA LYS A 84 -6.04 10.55 -11.62
C LYS A 84 -7.09 9.49 -11.96
N GLY A 85 -6.99 8.30 -11.36
CA GLY A 85 -7.83 7.15 -11.70
C GLY A 85 -7.41 6.42 -12.99
N ASP A 86 -6.17 6.61 -13.46
CA ASP A 86 -5.62 5.83 -14.58
C ASP A 86 -5.44 4.35 -14.20
N VAL A 87 -5.21 4.10 -12.91
CA VAL A 87 -5.25 2.78 -12.25
C VAL A 87 -6.01 2.95 -10.94
N ASP A 88 -6.67 1.89 -10.47
CA ASP A 88 -7.47 1.94 -9.24
C ASP A 88 -6.61 1.82 -7.98
N MET A 89 -5.51 1.07 -8.08
CA MET A 89 -4.60 0.78 -6.97
C MET A 89 -3.15 0.83 -7.45
N ALA A 90 -2.24 1.34 -6.61
CA ALA A 90 -0.82 1.32 -6.92
C ALA A 90 0.04 1.22 -5.66
N THR A 91 1.16 0.51 -5.75
CA THR A 91 2.24 0.70 -4.77
C THR A 91 2.83 2.10 -4.97
N VAL A 92 2.71 2.95 -3.96
CA VAL A 92 3.29 4.30 -3.93
C VAL A 92 4.41 4.35 -2.91
N VAL A 93 5.57 4.86 -3.32
CA VAL A 93 6.68 5.21 -2.42
C VAL A 93 6.60 6.73 -2.19
N PRO A 94 6.12 7.21 -1.03
CA PRO A 94 5.85 8.64 -0.82
C PRO A 94 7.06 9.56 -1.06
N GLU A 95 8.26 9.04 -0.89
CA GLU A 95 9.53 9.76 -1.06
C GLU A 95 9.75 10.32 -2.47
N TYR A 96 9.15 9.71 -3.48
CA TYR A 96 9.31 10.12 -4.87
C TYR A 96 8.41 11.29 -5.26
N ASN A 97 7.49 11.70 -4.38
CA ASN A 97 6.49 12.72 -4.65
C ASN A 97 6.50 13.80 -3.55
N ALA A 98 7.66 14.38 -3.28
CA ALA A 98 7.87 15.33 -2.17
C ALA A 98 6.97 16.57 -2.24
N ASP A 99 6.67 17.07 -3.43
CA ASP A 99 5.80 18.25 -3.62
C ASP A 99 4.34 17.93 -3.29
N GLN A 100 3.90 16.71 -3.59
CA GLN A 100 2.54 16.23 -3.37
C GLN A 100 2.33 15.72 -1.94
N LEU A 101 3.35 15.08 -1.37
CA LEU A 101 3.32 14.42 -0.05
C LEU A 101 4.40 14.96 0.91
N PRO A 102 4.45 16.28 1.18
CA PRO A 102 5.49 16.87 2.02
C PRO A 102 5.51 16.35 3.46
N LEU A 103 4.35 16.03 4.07
CA LEU A 103 4.31 15.48 5.43
C LEU A 103 4.90 14.06 5.48
N HIS A 104 4.60 13.22 4.50
CA HIS A 104 5.15 11.85 4.45
C HIS A 104 6.67 11.82 4.31
N GLN A 105 7.31 12.92 3.91
CA GLN A 105 8.76 13.01 3.85
C GLN A 105 9.41 12.88 5.24
N ILE A 106 8.69 13.22 6.32
CA ILE A 106 9.22 13.14 7.69
C ILE A 106 9.65 11.72 8.07
N PHE A 107 9.06 10.69 7.46
CA PHE A 107 9.38 9.30 7.76
C PHE A 107 10.80 8.88 7.36
N LYS A 108 11.49 9.69 6.53
CA LYS A 108 12.91 9.52 6.19
C LYS A 108 13.84 10.49 6.88
N SER A 109 13.33 11.37 7.73
CA SER A 109 14.15 12.36 8.44
C SER A 109 14.98 11.75 9.58
N PHE A 110 14.66 10.53 10.02
CA PHE A 110 15.33 9.86 11.14
C PHE A 110 16.34 8.82 10.64
N PRO A 111 17.67 9.04 10.84
CA PRO A 111 18.69 8.06 10.46
C PRO A 111 18.61 6.76 11.26
N VAL A 112 18.08 6.84 12.48
CA VAL A 112 17.81 5.71 13.37
C VAL A 112 16.41 5.91 13.95
N GLY A 113 15.58 4.88 13.89
CA GLY A 113 14.20 4.91 14.35
C GLY A 113 13.77 3.57 14.96
N PRO A 114 12.50 3.46 15.38
CA PRO A 114 11.97 2.20 15.88
C PRO A 114 12.04 1.11 14.80
N THR A 115 12.20 -0.14 15.22
CA THR A 115 12.26 -1.32 14.34
C THR A 115 11.20 -2.35 14.72
N GLY A 116 10.89 -3.26 13.79
CA GLY A 116 9.94 -4.35 14.01
C GLY A 116 8.57 -3.84 14.48
N ALA A 117 8.04 -4.44 15.55
CA ALA A 117 6.71 -4.12 16.06
C ALA A 117 6.53 -2.65 16.46
N GLN A 118 7.58 -2.00 16.96
CA GLN A 118 7.51 -0.59 17.35
C GLN A 118 7.35 0.32 16.12
N GLN A 119 7.99 -0.03 15.01
CA GLN A 119 7.86 0.71 13.75
C GLN A 119 6.44 0.59 13.18
N VAL A 120 5.88 -0.62 13.21
CA VAL A 120 4.51 -0.88 12.76
C VAL A 120 3.51 -0.12 13.63
N ALA A 121 3.70 -0.14 14.96
CA ALA A 121 2.84 0.60 15.89
C ALA A 121 2.91 2.11 15.67
N PHE A 122 4.10 2.67 15.42
CA PHE A 122 4.28 4.07 15.09
C PHE A 122 3.47 4.49 13.86
N PHE A 123 3.60 3.77 12.74
CA PHE A 123 2.84 4.12 11.52
C PHE A 123 1.34 4.00 11.76
N ARG A 124 0.86 2.94 12.42
CA ARG A 124 -0.57 2.79 12.74
C ARG A 124 -1.10 3.97 13.55
N HIS A 125 -0.37 4.39 14.58
CA HIS A 125 -0.72 5.57 15.38
C HIS A 125 -0.76 6.85 14.54
N VAL A 126 0.25 7.08 13.69
CA VAL A 126 0.30 8.29 12.85
C VAL A 126 -0.90 8.38 11.90
N TYR A 127 -1.23 7.30 11.20
CA TYR A 127 -2.35 7.32 10.25
C TYR A 127 -3.73 7.32 10.93
N ALA A 128 -3.86 6.80 12.14
CA ALA A 128 -5.11 6.79 12.90
C ALA A 128 -5.36 8.11 13.64
N ASP A 129 -4.33 8.66 14.30
CA ASP A 129 -4.48 9.67 15.34
C ASP A 129 -3.94 11.05 14.95
N VAL A 130 -3.24 11.17 13.82
CA VAL A 130 -2.71 12.45 13.31
C VAL A 130 -3.43 12.84 12.02
N PRO A 131 -4.51 13.64 12.06
CA PRO A 131 -5.38 13.91 10.91
C PRO A 131 -4.70 14.53 9.69
N ALA A 132 -3.54 15.17 9.88
CA ALA A 132 -2.80 15.81 8.79
C ALA A 132 -2.32 14.80 7.73
N PHE A 133 -1.98 13.57 8.11
CA PHE A 133 -1.52 12.53 7.19
C PHE A 133 -2.62 12.01 6.25
N PRO A 134 -3.80 11.56 6.75
CA PRO A 134 -4.90 11.19 5.85
C PRO A 134 -5.44 12.40 5.07
N ALA A 135 -5.39 13.62 5.63
CA ALA A 135 -5.77 14.82 4.89
C ALA A 135 -4.85 15.10 3.68
N GLU A 136 -3.54 14.88 3.83
CA GLU A 136 -2.57 15.00 2.73
C GLU A 136 -2.84 13.97 1.63
N LEU A 137 -3.12 12.71 1.98
CA LEU A 137 -3.50 11.69 1.00
C LEU A 137 -4.81 12.06 0.28
N LYS A 138 -5.82 12.50 1.03
CA LYS A 138 -7.11 12.94 0.47
C LYS A 138 -6.95 14.12 -0.49
N LYS A 139 -6.08 15.09 -0.17
CA LYS A 139 -5.77 16.23 -1.06
C LYS A 139 -5.21 15.76 -2.40
N ASN A 140 -4.53 14.62 -2.42
CA ASN A 140 -4.00 13.98 -3.61
C ASN A 140 -4.95 12.92 -4.20
N ASN A 141 -6.22 12.91 -3.81
CA ASN A 141 -7.24 11.97 -4.31
C ASN A 141 -6.86 10.49 -4.11
N VAL A 142 -6.20 10.17 -3.00
CA VAL A 142 -5.80 8.79 -2.68
C VAL A 142 -6.14 8.44 -1.23
N VAL A 143 -6.26 7.14 -0.96
CA VAL A 143 -6.37 6.58 0.39
C VAL A 143 -5.32 5.48 0.55
N SER A 144 -4.76 5.32 1.75
CA SER A 144 -3.89 4.19 2.04
C SER A 144 -4.75 2.98 2.41
N VAL A 145 -4.63 1.90 1.65
CA VAL A 145 -5.36 0.64 1.88
C VAL A 145 -4.51 -0.39 2.63
N PHE A 146 -3.19 -0.33 2.46
CA PHE A 146 -2.22 -1.21 3.09
C PHE A 146 -0.92 -0.43 3.28
N LEU A 147 -0.37 -0.47 4.50
CA LEU A 147 0.88 0.22 4.83
C LEU A 147 2.02 -0.79 4.91
N GLU A 148 2.99 -0.63 4.01
CA GLU A 148 4.20 -1.43 3.96
C GLU A 148 5.35 -0.70 4.63
N THR A 149 6.04 -1.35 5.57
CA THR A 149 7.27 -0.80 6.12
C THR A 149 8.43 -1.13 5.19
N GLY A 150 9.12 -0.10 4.69
CA GLY A 150 10.32 -0.28 3.87
C GLY A 150 11.45 -1.00 4.61
N TYR A 151 12.34 -1.64 3.84
CA TYR A 151 13.53 -2.32 4.34
C TYR A 151 14.49 -1.36 5.07
N PRO A 152 15.34 -1.87 5.98
CA PRO A 152 16.40 -1.06 6.58
C PRO A 152 17.27 -0.42 5.51
N LEU A 153 17.54 0.88 5.66
CA LEU A 153 18.45 1.61 4.81
C LEU A 153 19.90 1.29 5.19
N ALA A 154 20.73 1.01 4.20
CA ALA A 154 22.17 0.86 4.39
C ALA A 154 22.96 1.54 3.26
N PHE A 155 24.20 1.92 3.55
CA PHE A 155 25.16 2.32 2.52
C PHE A 155 25.84 1.07 1.96
N PHE A 156 25.62 0.80 0.68
CA PHE A 156 26.27 -0.30 -0.02
C PHE A 156 27.47 0.21 -0.82
N SER A 157 28.61 -0.45 -0.70
CA SER A 157 29.84 -0.12 -1.41
C SER A 157 30.54 -1.41 -1.84
N SER A 158 31.19 -1.39 -3.00
CA SER A 158 32.10 -2.47 -3.43
C SER A 158 33.47 -2.41 -2.73
N LYS A 159 33.73 -1.35 -1.97
CA LYS A 159 34.96 -1.13 -1.20
C LYS A 159 34.64 -1.19 0.29
N THR A 160 35.54 -1.76 1.08
CA THR A 160 35.47 -1.73 2.54
C THR A 160 35.43 -0.28 3.04
N MET A 161 34.47 0.02 3.90
CA MET A 161 34.32 1.31 4.56
C MET A 161 34.33 1.09 6.08
N PRO A 162 35.50 1.24 6.75
CA PRO A 162 35.60 0.97 8.18
C PRO A 162 34.91 2.05 9.04
N ASP A 163 34.66 3.23 8.46
CA ASP A 163 34.04 4.37 9.13
C ASP A 163 33.22 5.22 8.14
N LEU A 164 32.37 6.10 8.70
CA LEU A 164 31.52 7.02 7.93
C LEU A 164 32.32 8.10 7.19
N GLY A 165 33.59 8.34 7.54
CA GLY A 165 34.45 9.32 6.87
C GLY A 165 34.68 8.99 5.40
N LYS A 166 34.59 7.72 5.01
CA LYS A 166 34.68 7.28 3.60
C LYS A 166 33.43 7.56 2.76
N ILE A 167 32.32 7.96 3.39
CA ILE A 167 31.12 8.43 2.68
C ILE A 167 31.37 9.81 2.06
N LYS A 168 32.22 10.63 2.69
CA LYS A 168 32.54 11.99 2.25
C LYS A 168 33.25 11.99 0.90
N GLY A 169 32.79 12.88 0.00
CA GLY A 169 33.35 13.05 -1.34
C GLY A 169 33.01 11.93 -2.33
N GLY A 170 32.24 10.92 -1.91
CA GLY A 170 31.73 9.87 -2.80
C GLY A 170 30.47 10.31 -3.56
N THR A 171 30.24 9.69 -4.72
CA THR A 171 28.97 9.81 -5.46
C THR A 171 28.00 8.74 -4.98
N TRP A 172 26.89 9.16 -4.37
CA TRP A 172 25.89 8.26 -3.79
C TRP A 172 24.55 8.37 -4.53
N ARG A 173 24.03 7.23 -4.98
CA ARG A 173 22.63 7.14 -5.42
C ARG A 173 21.73 7.18 -4.19
N SER A 174 20.72 8.04 -4.20
CA SER A 174 19.70 8.11 -3.16
C SER A 174 18.32 8.28 -3.79
N ALA A 175 17.33 7.64 -3.18
CA ALA A 175 15.90 7.79 -3.49
C ALA A 175 15.25 9.00 -2.78
N SER A 176 15.91 9.59 -1.78
CA SER A 176 15.33 10.64 -0.92
C SER A 176 16.21 11.89 -0.88
N PHE A 177 15.57 13.06 -0.92
CA PHE A 177 16.26 14.35 -0.74
C PHE A 177 16.81 14.50 0.68
N TRP A 178 16.15 13.94 1.70
CA TRP A 178 16.66 13.91 3.08
C TRP A 178 18.00 13.20 3.17
N HIS A 179 18.13 12.03 2.54
CA HIS A 179 19.42 11.33 2.49
C HIS A 179 20.47 12.10 1.68
N ARG A 180 20.07 12.79 0.59
CA ARG A 180 21.00 13.65 -0.16
C ARG A 180 21.54 14.78 0.72
N ASP A 181 20.67 15.43 1.48
CA ASP A 181 21.07 16.52 2.37
C ASP A 181 21.83 16.02 3.60
N PHE A 182 21.48 14.84 4.12
CA PHE A 182 22.29 14.14 5.12
C PHE A 182 23.72 13.87 4.62
N CYS A 183 23.88 13.34 3.39
CA CYS A 183 25.20 13.13 2.80
C CYS A 183 25.98 14.45 2.60
N LYS A 184 25.31 15.53 2.19
CA LYS A 184 25.94 16.86 2.07
C LYS A 184 26.40 17.41 3.42
N THR A 185 25.58 17.25 4.47
CA THR A 185 25.91 17.77 5.81
C THR A 185 27.02 16.97 6.49
N LEU A 186 27.08 15.64 6.29
CA LEU A 186 28.23 14.83 6.69
C LEU A 186 29.53 15.30 6.02
N ALA A 187 29.47 15.80 4.79
CA ALA A 187 30.64 16.37 4.13
C ALA A 187 31.08 17.73 4.72
N GLN A 188 30.19 18.43 5.45
CA GLN A 188 30.41 19.80 5.93
C GLN A 188 30.80 19.91 7.40
N ARG A 189 30.48 18.92 8.25
CA ARG A 189 30.83 18.97 9.68
C ARG A 189 32.34 18.71 9.89
N ARG A 190 32.99 19.65 10.59
CA ARG A 190 34.38 19.63 11.05
C ARG A 190 34.42 19.24 12.52
#